data_AF-R8HFH0-F1
#
_entry.id   AF-R8HFH0-F1
#
_cell.length_a   1.000
_cell.length_b   1.000
_cell.length_c   1.000
_cell.angle_alpha   90.00
_cell.angle_beta   90.00
_cell.angle_gamma   90.00
#
_symmetry.space_group_name_H-M   'P 1'
#
loop_
_entity.id
_entity.type
_entity.pdbx_description
1 polymer ?
#
loop_
_entity_poly.entity_id
_entity_poly.type
_entity_poly.pdbx_seq_one_letter_code
_entity_poly.pdbx_strand_id
1 'polypeptide(L)'
;MSENQKGLPIKNDEKGHVMTADNAPMASVRIAGEPDDKNINRYELESARRALRLIKGNLGYNRLHALVSEQIAEGNALFRDHVKRSDGKQATGIITLEATGLTAANFSAWMNRAFAREDVLIAAHPEHYLIMSGPNGPHIVETLGDHVVGFYMGSWDKSEVPAGGTDSIDKRHSLLTLDDDGTVFGSISTMFSEAGGGMTVELSVTLPATSAPDAIDQHLQHFSVEFRNWMLLAAAEIREGSLTVDGQQN
;
A
#
# COMPACT_ATOMS: atom_id res chain seq x y z
N MET A 1 61.17 -19.03 53.70
CA MET A 1 61.34 -17.70 54.34
C MET A 1 62.12 -16.82 53.37
N SER A 2 61.76 -15.53 53.29
CA SER A 2 62.18 -14.49 52.31
C SER A 2 61.43 -14.59 50.98
N GLU A 3 60.22 -14.04 50.85
CA GLU A 3 59.80 -12.63 50.66
C GLU A 3 60.38 -11.98 49.38
N ASN A 4 59.59 -11.90 48.31
CA ASN A 4 58.58 -10.88 47.97
C ASN A 4 59.19 -9.64 47.30
N GLN A 5 59.21 -9.64 45.96
CA GLN A 5 59.41 -8.42 45.17
C GLN A 5 58.05 -7.98 44.61
N LYS A 6 57.45 -7.01 45.30
CA LYS A 6 56.26 -6.27 44.87
C LYS A 6 56.58 -5.48 43.60
N GLY A 7 55.81 -5.73 42.53
CA GLY A 7 55.81 -4.93 41.32
C GLY A 7 55.34 -3.50 41.60
N LEU A 8 56.04 -2.54 41.01
CA LEU A 8 55.70 -1.12 41.00
C LEU A 8 54.40 -0.86 40.21
N PRO A 9 53.66 0.22 40.53
CA PRO A 9 52.41 0.54 39.85
C PRO A 9 52.68 1.03 38.42
N ILE A 10 52.04 0.35 37.46
CA ILE A 10 51.91 0.79 36.08
C ILE A 10 50.97 2.01 36.09
N LYS A 11 51.50 3.18 35.72
CA LYS A 11 50.66 4.33 35.37
C LYS A 11 49.98 4.02 34.04
N ASN A 12 48.70 3.74 34.10
CA ASN A 12 47.80 3.79 32.94
C ASN A 12 47.67 5.25 32.50
N ASP A 13 48.39 5.62 31.45
CA ASP A 13 48.00 6.72 30.56
C ASP A 13 47.89 6.14 29.13
N GLU A 14 47.01 5.16 28.96
CA GLU A 14 46.45 4.87 27.64
C GLU A 14 45.51 6.02 27.28
N LYS A 15 46.07 7.09 26.68
CA LYS A 15 45.28 7.89 25.74
C LYS A 15 45.10 7.05 24.48
N GLY A 16 44.11 6.16 24.54
CA GLY A 16 43.51 5.57 23.35
C GLY A 16 43.15 6.70 22.39
N HIS A 17 43.81 6.71 21.24
CA HIS A 17 43.43 7.55 20.12
C HIS A 17 42.06 7.03 19.66
N VAL A 18 40.99 7.66 20.14
CA VAL A 18 39.65 7.47 19.60
C VAL A 18 39.71 8.00 18.16
N MET A 19 39.85 7.10 17.21
CA MET A 19 39.53 7.38 15.81
C MET A 19 38.02 7.64 15.77
N THR A 20 37.63 8.91 15.85
CA THR A 20 36.26 9.34 15.59
C THR A 20 35.95 9.08 14.12
N ALA A 21 34.90 8.29 13.88
CA ALA A 21 34.37 8.03 12.56
C ALA A 21 33.96 9.33 11.85
N ASP A 22 34.24 9.34 10.54
CA ASP A 22 33.52 10.04 9.47
C ASP A 22 33.47 11.56 9.47
N ASN A 23 34.59 12.15 9.04
CA ASN A 23 34.63 13.44 8.35
C ASN A 23 34.50 13.26 6.81
N ALA A 24 33.67 12.31 6.36
CA ALA A 24 33.34 12.23 4.94
C ALA A 24 32.45 13.44 4.61
N PRO A 25 32.82 14.31 3.65
CA PRO A 25 31.95 15.41 3.27
C PRO A 25 30.62 14.84 2.74
N MET A 26 29.52 15.18 3.40
CA MET A 26 28.18 14.93 2.87
C MET A 26 28.06 15.61 1.51
N ALA A 27 27.81 14.83 0.46
CA ALA A 27 27.45 15.37 -0.84
C ALA A 27 26.16 16.19 -0.72
N SER A 28 26.11 17.37 -1.33
CA SER A 28 24.90 18.19 -1.40
C SER A 28 24.76 18.83 -2.78
N VAL A 29 23.52 18.99 -3.25
CA VAL A 29 23.17 19.63 -4.52
C VAL A 29 22.32 20.86 -4.23
N ARG A 30 22.50 21.92 -5.02
CA ARG A 30 21.83 23.22 -4.78
C ARG A 30 21.33 23.80 -6.09
N ILE A 31 20.15 24.41 -6.07
CA ILE A 31 19.61 25.19 -7.19
C ILE A 31 19.97 26.66 -6.94
N ALA A 32 20.80 27.23 -7.82
CA ALA A 32 21.27 28.62 -7.68
C ALA A 32 21.87 28.97 -6.30
N GLY A 33 22.48 27.99 -5.62
CA GLY A 33 23.10 28.16 -4.30
C GLY A 33 22.24 27.79 -3.11
N GLU A 34 20.94 27.55 -3.32
CA GLU A 34 19.99 27.18 -2.26
C GLU A 34 19.70 25.67 -2.26
N PRO A 35 19.63 25.02 -1.08
CA PRO A 35 19.12 23.66 -0.98
C PRO A 35 17.61 23.64 -1.28
N ASP A 36 17.17 22.74 -2.16
CA ASP A 36 15.75 22.60 -2.51
C ASP A 36 15.33 21.13 -2.66
N ASP A 37 15.97 20.24 -1.90
CA ASP A 37 15.76 18.79 -1.95
C ASP A 37 14.27 18.41 -1.80
N LYS A 38 13.51 19.18 -1.02
CA LYS A 38 12.06 18.97 -0.85
C LYS A 38 11.31 19.10 -2.18
N ASN A 39 11.55 20.16 -2.97
CA ASN A 39 10.88 20.30 -4.25
C ASN A 39 11.47 19.37 -5.31
N ILE A 40 12.78 19.11 -5.27
CA ILE A 40 13.43 18.16 -6.17
C ILE A 40 12.80 16.76 -6.01
N ASN A 41 12.67 16.26 -4.78
CA ASN A 41 12.02 14.98 -4.49
C ASN A 41 10.56 14.97 -4.94
N ARG A 42 9.84 16.10 -4.80
CA ARG A 42 8.47 16.23 -5.32
C ARG A 42 8.44 16.15 -6.85
N TYR A 43 9.32 16.86 -7.56
CA TYR A 43 9.38 16.83 -9.02
C TYR A 43 9.77 15.46 -9.55
N GLU A 44 10.69 14.77 -8.87
CA GLU A 44 11.07 13.39 -9.18
C GLU A 44 9.87 12.46 -9.05
N LEU A 45 9.16 12.49 -7.91
CA LEU A 45 7.96 11.68 -7.68
C LEU A 45 6.88 11.95 -8.74
N GLU A 46 6.59 13.23 -9.02
CA GLU A 46 5.62 13.61 -10.05
C GLU A 46 6.05 13.11 -11.44
N SER A 47 7.35 13.18 -11.76
CA SER A 47 7.89 12.70 -13.03
C SER A 47 7.83 11.19 -13.15
N ALA A 48 8.19 10.46 -12.09
CA ALA A 48 8.10 8.99 -12.02
C ALA A 48 6.65 8.52 -12.21
N ARG A 49 5.68 9.15 -11.52
CA ARG A 49 4.25 8.85 -11.69
C ARG A 49 3.76 9.12 -13.11
N ARG A 50 4.17 10.24 -13.72
CA ARG A 50 3.84 10.52 -15.13
C ARG A 50 4.43 9.48 -16.08
N ALA A 51 5.70 9.12 -15.90
CA ALA A 51 6.37 8.12 -16.73
C ALA A 51 5.70 6.74 -16.61
N LEU A 52 5.44 6.28 -15.39
CA LEU A 52 4.75 5.01 -15.14
C LEU A 52 3.36 4.98 -15.77
N ARG A 53 2.56 6.04 -15.61
CA ARG A 53 1.23 6.13 -16.23
C ARG A 53 1.30 6.01 -17.76
N LEU A 54 2.24 6.73 -18.40
CA LEU A 54 2.41 6.67 -19.86
C LEU A 54 2.83 5.28 -20.33
N ILE A 55 3.78 4.64 -19.64
CA ILE A 55 4.27 3.31 -20.01
C ILE A 55 3.18 2.26 -19.81
N LYS A 56 2.54 2.22 -18.63
CA LYS A 56 1.46 1.27 -18.32
C LYS A 56 0.28 1.45 -19.27
N GLY A 57 -0.15 2.69 -19.54
CA GLY A 57 -1.21 2.98 -20.49
C GLY A 57 -0.89 2.54 -21.92
N ASN A 58 0.35 2.70 -22.38
CA ASN A 58 0.77 2.29 -23.73
C ASN A 58 0.92 0.76 -23.88
N LEU A 59 1.32 0.07 -22.81
CA LEU A 59 1.35 -1.39 -22.78
C LEU A 59 -0.07 -1.95 -22.78
N GLY A 60 -0.96 -1.34 -21.99
CA GLY A 60 -2.27 -1.88 -21.69
C GLY A 60 -2.19 -3.21 -20.96
N TYR A 61 -3.35 -3.74 -20.59
CA TYR A 61 -3.43 -4.92 -19.74
C TYR A 61 -2.63 -6.13 -20.26
N ASN A 62 -2.90 -6.59 -21.49
CA ASN A 62 -2.33 -7.85 -21.99
C ASN A 62 -0.80 -7.82 -22.06
N ARG A 63 -0.21 -6.70 -22.49
CA ARG A 63 1.25 -6.60 -22.64
C ARG A 63 1.93 -6.40 -21.29
N LEU A 64 1.30 -5.68 -20.38
CA LEU A 64 1.82 -5.49 -19.03
C LEU A 64 1.74 -6.80 -18.23
N HIS A 65 0.64 -7.54 -18.34
CA HIS A 65 0.53 -8.90 -17.79
C HIS A 65 1.62 -9.82 -18.33
N ALA A 66 1.80 -9.87 -19.66
CA ALA A 66 2.84 -10.68 -20.27
C ALA A 66 4.25 -10.28 -19.80
N LEU A 67 4.50 -8.98 -19.65
CA LEU A 67 5.79 -8.44 -19.19
C LEU A 67 6.18 -8.93 -17.80
N VAL A 68 5.22 -9.11 -16.89
CA VAL A 68 5.49 -9.52 -15.49
C VAL A 68 5.07 -10.96 -15.19
N SER A 69 4.77 -11.76 -16.22
CA SER A 69 4.18 -13.09 -16.06
C SER A 69 5.08 -14.09 -15.31
N GLU A 70 6.39 -14.00 -15.47
CA GLU A 70 7.35 -14.83 -14.72
C GLU A 70 7.34 -14.45 -13.24
N GLN A 71 7.32 -13.14 -12.92
CA GLN A 71 7.26 -12.66 -11.54
C GLN A 71 5.93 -13.02 -10.87
N ILE A 72 4.80 -12.97 -11.60
CA ILE A 72 3.50 -13.45 -11.11
C ILE A 72 3.60 -14.93 -10.73
N ALA A 73 4.14 -15.77 -11.61
CA ALA A 73 4.26 -17.21 -11.36
C ALA A 73 5.13 -17.50 -10.11
N GLU A 74 6.22 -16.76 -9.95
CA GLU A 74 7.09 -16.85 -8.77
C GLU A 74 6.37 -16.40 -7.49
N GLY A 75 5.68 -15.25 -7.51
CA GLY A 75 4.94 -14.73 -6.36
C GLY A 75 3.76 -15.62 -5.97
N ASN A 76 3.00 -16.14 -6.94
CA ASN A 76 1.90 -17.07 -6.69
C ASN A 76 2.42 -18.38 -6.07
N ALA A 77 3.52 -18.93 -6.59
CA ALA A 77 4.14 -20.12 -6.02
C ALA A 77 4.59 -19.90 -4.56
N LEU A 78 5.17 -18.72 -4.27
CA LEU A 78 5.56 -18.32 -2.92
C LEU A 78 4.36 -18.23 -1.97
N PHE A 79 3.29 -17.54 -2.35
CA PHE A 79 2.10 -17.39 -1.50
C PHE A 79 1.37 -18.72 -1.28
N ARG A 80 1.34 -19.59 -2.29
CA ARG A 80 0.84 -20.97 -2.15
C ARG A 80 1.66 -21.78 -1.14
N ASP A 81 2.98 -21.61 -1.15
CA ASP A 81 3.86 -22.23 -0.15
C ASP A 81 3.63 -21.65 1.25
N HIS A 82 3.42 -20.33 1.38
CA HIS A 82 3.04 -19.72 2.65
C HIS A 82 1.72 -20.29 3.21
N VAL A 83 0.70 -20.47 2.37
CA VAL A 83 -0.57 -21.11 2.74
C VAL A 83 -0.35 -22.52 3.29
N LYS A 84 0.50 -23.33 2.63
CA LYS A 84 0.83 -24.69 3.10
C LYS A 84 1.58 -24.67 4.43
N ARG A 85 2.61 -23.84 4.54
CA ARG A 85 3.49 -23.77 5.73
C ARG A 85 2.82 -23.13 6.94
N SER A 86 1.81 -22.28 6.73
CA SER A 86 1.13 -21.63 7.85
C SER A 86 0.21 -22.56 8.62
N ASP A 87 -0.16 -23.72 8.05
CA ASP A 87 -1.05 -24.71 8.68
C ASP A 87 -2.36 -24.06 9.17
N GLY A 88 -2.96 -23.23 8.31
CA GLY A 88 -4.18 -22.49 8.61
C GLY A 88 -4.01 -21.27 9.53
N LYS A 89 -2.81 -21.02 10.05
CA LYS A 89 -2.55 -19.81 10.85
C LYS A 89 -2.49 -18.59 9.92
N GLN A 90 -3.08 -17.50 10.39
CA GLN A 90 -3.12 -16.22 9.70
C GLN A 90 -2.57 -15.12 10.59
N ALA A 91 -2.12 -14.05 9.97
CA ALA A 91 -1.76 -12.80 10.61
C ALA A 91 -2.50 -11.65 9.91
N THR A 92 -2.94 -10.66 10.70
CA THR A 92 -3.71 -9.52 10.22
C THR A 92 -3.00 -8.22 10.55
N GLY A 93 -2.79 -7.39 9.54
CA GLY A 93 -2.40 -5.99 9.71
C GLY A 93 -3.62 -5.09 9.59
N ILE A 94 -3.59 -3.97 10.32
CA ILE A 94 -4.63 -2.94 10.26
C ILE A 94 -3.95 -1.57 10.17
N ILE A 95 -4.46 -0.70 9.30
CA ILE A 95 -4.12 0.72 9.26
C ILE A 95 -5.38 1.57 9.33
N THR A 96 -5.28 2.70 10.04
CA THR A 96 -6.33 3.70 10.11
C THR A 96 -5.88 4.98 9.41
N LEU A 97 -6.73 5.53 8.56
CA LEU A 97 -6.54 6.81 7.88
C LEU A 97 -7.68 7.76 8.26
N GLU A 98 -7.39 9.06 8.23
CA GLU A 98 -8.37 10.10 8.42
C GLU A 98 -8.39 11.01 7.20
N ALA A 99 -9.59 11.32 6.71
CA ALA A 99 -9.78 12.26 5.60
C ALA A 99 -10.71 13.39 6.04
N THR A 100 -10.28 14.62 5.87
CA THR A 100 -11.08 15.83 6.11
C THR A 100 -11.66 16.35 4.80
N GLY A 101 -12.91 16.83 4.83
CA GLY A 101 -13.60 17.37 3.65
C GLY A 101 -14.11 16.31 2.66
N LEU A 102 -14.13 15.04 3.06
CA LEU A 102 -14.65 13.92 2.29
C LEU A 102 -15.42 12.99 3.25
N THR A 103 -16.72 12.86 3.06
CA THR A 103 -17.59 11.99 3.88
C THR A 103 -17.46 10.52 3.46
N ALA A 104 -17.75 9.61 4.37
CA ALA A 104 -17.73 8.17 4.09
C ALA A 104 -18.73 7.81 2.99
N ALA A 105 -19.93 8.39 3.03
CA ALA A 105 -20.95 8.19 1.99
C ALA A 105 -20.46 8.62 0.60
N ASN A 106 -19.81 9.78 0.50
CA ASN A 106 -19.30 10.29 -0.78
C ASN A 106 -18.16 9.45 -1.32
N PHE A 107 -17.21 9.06 -0.47
CA PHE A 107 -16.10 8.22 -0.90
C PHE A 107 -16.56 6.82 -1.28
N SER A 108 -17.47 6.21 -0.52
CA SER A 108 -18.06 4.92 -0.80
C SER A 108 -18.76 4.90 -2.18
N ALA A 109 -19.57 5.92 -2.46
CA ALA A 109 -20.23 6.08 -3.75
C ALA A 109 -19.24 6.32 -4.90
N TRP A 110 -18.20 7.12 -4.66
CA TRP A 110 -17.12 7.34 -5.62
C TRP A 110 -16.37 6.04 -5.95
N MET A 111 -15.97 5.30 -4.91
CA MET A 111 -15.20 4.06 -5.04
C MET A 111 -15.97 3.02 -5.86
N ASN A 112 -17.27 2.86 -5.62
CA ASN A 112 -18.10 1.95 -6.42
C ASN A 112 -18.07 2.26 -7.93
N ARG A 113 -17.98 3.55 -8.30
CA ARG A 113 -17.82 3.95 -9.71
C ARG A 113 -16.38 3.81 -10.19
N ALA A 114 -15.39 4.05 -9.32
CA ALA A 114 -13.97 3.96 -9.64
C ALA A 114 -13.54 2.53 -10.03
N PHE A 115 -14.19 1.50 -9.48
CA PHE A 115 -13.93 0.09 -9.87
C PHE A 115 -14.25 -0.25 -11.35
N ALA A 116 -14.94 0.65 -12.06
CA ALA A 116 -15.16 0.56 -13.51
C ALA A 116 -14.12 1.36 -14.34
N ARG A 117 -13.15 2.04 -13.71
CA ARG A 117 -12.18 2.95 -14.32
C ARG A 117 -10.75 2.42 -14.12
N GLU A 118 -10.29 1.57 -15.03
CA GLU A 118 -8.94 0.96 -14.97
C GLU A 118 -7.82 1.99 -14.80
N ASP A 119 -7.93 3.13 -15.48
CA ASP A 119 -6.95 4.23 -15.40
C ASP A 119 -6.83 4.81 -13.97
N VAL A 120 -7.94 4.87 -13.24
CA VAL A 120 -7.97 5.32 -11.83
C VAL A 120 -7.40 4.28 -10.89
N LEU A 121 -7.74 3.02 -11.09
CA LEU A 121 -7.29 1.94 -10.21
C LEU A 121 -5.77 1.75 -10.33
N ILE A 122 -5.25 1.66 -11.56
CA ILE A 122 -3.81 1.49 -11.79
C ILE A 122 -2.99 2.72 -11.36
N ALA A 123 -3.54 3.94 -11.47
CA ALA A 123 -2.81 5.15 -11.09
C ALA A 123 -2.72 5.39 -9.57
N ALA A 124 -3.48 4.65 -8.77
CA ALA A 124 -3.56 4.83 -7.32
C ALA A 124 -2.26 4.48 -6.60
N HIS A 125 -1.54 3.47 -7.10
CA HIS A 125 -0.27 3.03 -6.54
C HIS A 125 0.76 2.74 -7.66
N PRO A 126 2.04 3.16 -7.51
CA PRO A 126 3.09 2.79 -8.46
C PRO A 126 3.24 1.28 -8.66
N GLU A 127 2.90 0.47 -7.65
CA GLU A 127 3.04 -0.99 -7.66
C GLU A 127 1.78 -1.72 -8.14
N HIS A 128 0.71 -1.01 -8.54
CA HIS A 128 -0.38 -1.62 -9.28
C HIS A 128 0.06 -1.89 -10.71
N TYR A 129 0.42 -3.12 -11.04
CA TYR A 129 0.69 -3.49 -12.42
C TYR A 129 -0.61 -3.60 -13.18
N LEU A 130 -1.62 -4.27 -12.62
CA LEU A 130 -2.93 -4.45 -13.26
C LEU A 130 -4.03 -4.36 -12.22
N ILE A 131 -5.13 -3.68 -12.53
CA ILE A 131 -6.40 -3.83 -11.83
C ILE A 131 -7.53 -3.75 -12.86
N MET A 132 -8.21 -4.87 -13.12
CA MET A 132 -9.32 -4.91 -14.07
C MET A 132 -10.49 -5.73 -13.53
N SER A 133 -11.71 -5.21 -13.65
CA SER A 133 -12.91 -5.99 -13.38
C SER A 133 -13.08 -7.15 -14.37
N GLY A 134 -13.33 -8.36 -13.87
CA GLY A 134 -13.56 -9.57 -14.65
C GLY A 134 -14.68 -10.45 -14.10
N PRO A 135 -14.98 -11.59 -14.75
CA PRO A 135 -16.06 -12.50 -14.34
C PRO A 135 -15.84 -13.13 -12.95
N ASN A 136 -14.59 -13.21 -12.49
CA ASN A 136 -14.21 -13.73 -11.17
C ASN A 136 -14.10 -12.62 -10.11
N GLY A 137 -14.53 -11.40 -10.43
CA GLY A 137 -14.23 -10.20 -9.66
C GLY A 137 -13.03 -9.43 -10.22
N PRO A 138 -12.58 -8.35 -9.55
CA PRO A 138 -11.39 -7.62 -9.94
C PRO A 138 -10.15 -8.52 -9.96
N HIS A 139 -9.47 -8.58 -11.10
CA HIS A 139 -8.15 -9.16 -11.27
C HIS A 139 -7.09 -8.12 -10.93
N ILE A 140 -6.23 -8.44 -10.00
CA ILE A 140 -5.22 -7.54 -9.44
C ILE A 140 -3.86 -8.19 -9.62
N VAL A 141 -2.90 -7.42 -10.12
CA VAL A 141 -1.49 -7.77 -10.11
C VAL A 141 -0.73 -6.63 -9.45
N GLU A 142 -0.18 -6.91 -8.28
CA GLU A 142 0.55 -5.95 -7.45
C GLU A 142 1.59 -6.65 -6.58
N THR A 143 2.35 -5.87 -5.83
CA THR A 143 3.34 -6.38 -4.88
C THR A 143 2.69 -6.76 -3.55
N LEU A 144 3.08 -7.92 -3.03
CA LEU A 144 2.91 -8.29 -1.63
C LEU A 144 4.29 -8.64 -1.05
N GLY A 145 4.80 -7.75 -0.19
CA GLY A 145 6.24 -7.72 0.09
C GLY A 145 7.01 -7.38 -1.20
N ASP A 146 8.12 -8.06 -1.44
CA ASP A 146 8.98 -7.83 -2.62
C ASP A 146 8.56 -8.62 -3.87
N HIS A 147 7.39 -9.28 -3.86
CA HIS A 147 6.98 -10.20 -4.92
C HIS A 147 5.73 -9.71 -5.64
N VAL A 148 5.74 -9.79 -6.97
CA VAL A 148 4.56 -9.53 -7.80
C VAL A 148 3.63 -10.74 -7.70
N VAL A 149 2.37 -10.53 -7.30
CA VAL A 149 1.38 -11.58 -7.11
C VAL A 149 0.15 -11.26 -7.95
N GLY A 150 -0.37 -12.27 -8.64
CA GLY A 150 -1.61 -12.19 -9.41
C GLY A 150 -2.75 -12.86 -8.65
N PHE A 151 -3.83 -12.12 -8.41
CA PHE A 151 -4.97 -12.62 -7.66
C PHE A 151 -6.29 -11.97 -8.05
N TYR A 152 -7.38 -12.70 -7.77
CA TYR A 152 -8.72 -12.16 -7.84
C TYR A 152 -9.18 -11.75 -6.44
N MET A 153 -9.89 -10.62 -6.41
CA MET A 153 -10.68 -10.22 -5.25
C MET A 153 -12.13 -10.68 -5.46
N GLY A 154 -12.65 -11.46 -4.52
CA GLY A 154 -14.07 -11.86 -4.53
C GLY A 154 -15.02 -10.66 -4.40
N SER A 155 -16.32 -10.92 -4.54
CA SER A 155 -17.36 -9.93 -4.27
C SER A 155 -17.24 -9.37 -2.85
N TRP A 156 -17.63 -8.10 -2.66
CA TRP A 156 -17.81 -7.55 -1.32
C TRP A 156 -18.95 -8.30 -0.64
N ASP A 157 -18.64 -9.23 0.27
CA ASP A 157 -19.63 -10.16 0.78
C ASP A 157 -20.76 -9.49 1.56
N LYS A 158 -20.52 -8.30 2.13
CA LYS A 158 -21.53 -7.47 2.81
C LYS A 158 -21.07 -6.01 2.85
N SER A 159 -21.65 -5.12 2.04
CA SER A 159 -21.70 -3.69 2.42
C SER A 159 -22.85 -3.56 3.40
N GLU A 160 -22.54 -3.49 4.69
CA GLU A 160 -23.53 -3.27 5.74
C GLU A 160 -23.72 -1.77 5.97
N VAL A 161 -24.12 -0.99 4.94
CA VAL A 161 -24.57 0.40 5.16
C VAL A 161 -25.97 0.32 5.79
N PRO A 162 -26.16 0.61 7.09
CA PRO A 162 -27.48 0.58 7.67
C PRO A 162 -28.26 1.76 7.09
N ALA A 163 -29.34 1.48 6.36
CA ALA A 163 -30.24 2.53 5.88
C ALA A 163 -30.89 3.23 7.09
N GLY A 164 -30.40 4.42 7.44
CA GLY A 164 -31.06 5.31 8.41
C GLY A 164 -30.34 5.62 9.72
N GLY A 165 -29.07 5.23 9.89
CA GLY A 165 -28.24 5.74 11.00
C GLY A 165 -27.49 7.03 10.59
N THR A 166 -27.35 7.99 11.51
CA THR A 166 -26.45 9.15 11.33
C THR A 166 -24.97 8.75 11.33
N ASP A 167 -24.68 7.52 11.77
CA ASP A 167 -23.38 6.88 11.76
C ASP A 167 -23.33 5.87 10.59
N SER A 168 -23.25 6.36 9.35
CA SER A 168 -23.13 5.47 8.19
C SER A 168 -21.74 4.83 8.17
N ILE A 169 -21.68 3.56 8.54
CA ILE A 169 -20.49 2.72 8.42
C ILE A 169 -20.64 1.89 7.15
N ASP A 170 -19.72 2.04 6.20
CA ASP A 170 -19.59 1.12 5.06
C ASP A 170 -18.44 0.17 5.33
N LYS A 171 -18.77 -1.04 5.78
CA LYS A 171 -17.82 -2.13 5.97
C LYS A 171 -17.90 -3.09 4.80
N ARG A 172 -16.76 -3.53 4.27
CA ARG A 172 -16.66 -4.50 3.17
C ARG A 172 -15.58 -5.52 3.50
N HIS A 173 -15.74 -6.73 3.00
CA HIS A 173 -14.79 -7.83 3.15
C HIS A 173 -14.72 -8.62 1.85
N SER A 174 -13.52 -9.07 1.48
CA SER A 174 -13.33 -9.92 0.30
C SER A 174 -12.19 -10.90 0.51
N LEU A 175 -12.40 -12.13 0.02
CA LEU A 175 -11.35 -13.16 -0.07
C LEU A 175 -10.46 -12.89 -1.27
N LEU A 176 -9.17 -13.20 -1.10
CA LEU A 176 -8.18 -13.16 -2.17
C LEU A 176 -7.84 -14.58 -2.63
N THR A 177 -7.93 -14.82 -3.94
CA THR A 177 -7.60 -16.10 -4.56
C THR A 177 -6.52 -15.93 -5.62
N LEU A 178 -5.50 -16.78 -5.62
CA LEU A 178 -4.46 -16.76 -6.65
C LEU A 178 -5.08 -17.00 -8.03
N ASP A 179 -4.62 -16.24 -9.02
CA ASP A 179 -5.21 -16.19 -10.36
C ASP A 179 -4.97 -17.44 -11.22
N ASP A 180 -3.98 -18.25 -10.83
CA ASP A 180 -3.51 -19.41 -11.59
C ASP A 180 -4.21 -20.73 -11.22
N ASP A 181 -4.57 -20.94 -9.96
CA ASP A 181 -5.24 -22.16 -9.48
C ASP A 181 -6.39 -21.94 -8.50
N GLY A 182 -6.70 -20.68 -8.16
CA GLY A 182 -7.80 -20.33 -7.25
C GLY A 182 -7.51 -20.56 -5.77
N THR A 183 -6.28 -20.84 -5.35
CA THR A 183 -5.90 -20.98 -3.94
C THR A 183 -6.26 -19.71 -3.16
N VAL A 184 -7.15 -19.84 -2.18
CA VAL A 184 -7.43 -18.77 -1.21
C VAL A 184 -6.20 -18.57 -0.34
N PHE A 185 -5.60 -17.39 -0.40
CA PHE A 185 -4.38 -17.09 0.38
C PHE A 185 -4.58 -15.99 1.41
N GLY A 186 -5.63 -15.18 1.29
CA GLY A 186 -5.85 -14.08 2.21
C GLY A 186 -7.23 -13.45 2.09
N SER A 187 -7.38 -12.31 2.75
CA SER A 187 -8.57 -11.48 2.68
C SER A 187 -8.24 -10.03 2.97
N ILE A 188 -9.03 -9.10 2.43
CA ILE A 188 -8.99 -7.70 2.81
C ILE A 188 -10.33 -7.24 3.39
N SER A 189 -10.29 -6.22 4.23
CA SER A 189 -11.50 -5.52 4.67
C SER A 189 -11.30 -4.01 4.64
N THR A 190 -12.38 -3.30 4.33
CA THR A 190 -12.45 -1.84 4.40
C THR A 190 -13.58 -1.44 5.34
N MET A 191 -13.39 -0.40 6.14
CA MET A 191 -14.46 0.21 6.93
C MET A 191 -14.36 1.73 6.82
N PHE A 192 -15.39 2.37 6.28
CA PHE A 192 -15.50 3.82 6.18
C PHE A 192 -16.57 4.31 7.14
N SER A 193 -16.20 5.18 8.07
CA SER A 193 -17.08 5.73 9.09
C SER A 193 -17.11 7.24 8.99
N GLU A 194 -18.29 7.86 9.08
CA GLU A 194 -18.39 9.32 9.17
C GLU A 194 -17.64 9.83 10.40
N ALA A 195 -16.94 10.95 10.25
CA ALA A 195 -16.20 11.63 11.31
C ALA A 195 -16.41 13.15 11.20
N GLY A 196 -16.09 13.89 12.26
CA GLY A 196 -16.29 15.34 12.32
C GLY A 196 -15.62 16.08 11.15
N GLY A 197 -16.43 16.48 10.15
CA GLY A 197 -15.96 17.17 8.95
C GLY A 197 -15.32 16.27 7.89
N GLY A 198 -15.48 14.94 7.94
CA GLY A 198 -14.88 14.01 7.00
C GLY A 198 -15.18 12.54 7.33
N MET A 199 -14.16 11.67 7.27
CA MET A 199 -14.31 10.25 7.58
C MET A 199 -13.05 9.64 8.20
N THR A 200 -13.25 8.56 8.96
CA THR A 200 -12.21 7.62 9.39
C THR A 200 -12.31 6.37 8.52
N VAL A 201 -11.16 5.85 8.11
CA VAL A 201 -11.03 4.66 7.27
C VAL A 201 -10.17 3.65 8.00
N GLU A 202 -10.68 2.43 8.19
CA GLU A 202 -9.90 1.28 8.66
C GLU A 202 -9.74 0.28 7.52
N LEU A 203 -8.50 -0.13 7.26
CA LEU A 203 -8.14 -1.08 6.22
C LEU A 203 -7.41 -2.23 6.87
N SER A 204 -7.78 -3.46 6.51
CA SER A 204 -7.09 -4.65 7.01
C SER A 204 -6.75 -5.62 5.89
N VAL A 205 -5.62 -6.29 6.08
CA VAL A 205 -5.14 -7.38 5.24
C VAL A 205 -4.82 -8.55 6.14
N THR A 206 -5.34 -9.72 5.78
CA THR A 206 -5.08 -10.98 6.48
C THR A 206 -4.41 -11.93 5.50
N LEU A 207 -3.21 -12.40 5.85
CA LEU A 207 -2.36 -13.27 5.04
C LEU A 207 -1.93 -14.50 5.86
N PRO A 208 -1.33 -15.54 5.23
CA PRO A 208 -0.82 -16.68 5.98
C PRO A 208 0.27 -16.21 6.94
N ALA A 209 0.26 -16.71 8.18
CA ALA A 209 1.12 -16.20 9.25
C ALA A 209 2.63 -16.28 8.93
N THR A 210 3.03 -17.15 8.01
CA THR A 210 4.43 -17.31 7.58
C THR A 210 4.91 -16.25 6.59
N SER A 211 4.00 -15.43 6.04
CA SER A 211 4.32 -14.28 5.18
C SER A 211 4.53 -12.98 6.00
N ALA A 212 4.17 -13.01 7.28
CA ALA A 212 4.37 -11.91 8.21
C ALA A 212 5.81 -11.91 8.78
N PRO A 213 6.34 -10.74 9.18
CA PRO A 213 5.68 -9.42 9.14
C PRO A 213 5.74 -8.75 7.75
N ASP A 214 6.73 -9.12 6.92
CA ASP A 214 7.14 -8.34 5.74
C ASP A 214 5.99 -8.06 4.75
N ALA A 215 5.22 -9.09 4.37
CA ALA A 215 4.11 -8.90 3.42
C ALA A 215 2.96 -8.07 4.01
N ILE A 216 2.75 -8.16 5.32
CA ILE A 216 1.72 -7.37 6.01
C ILE A 216 2.15 -5.90 6.08
N ASP A 217 3.35 -5.64 6.58
CA ASP A 217 3.84 -4.27 6.79
C ASP A 217 3.97 -3.52 5.46
N GLN A 218 4.46 -4.18 4.40
CA GLN A 218 4.50 -3.59 3.07
C GLN A 218 3.09 -3.30 2.54
N HIS A 219 2.13 -4.20 2.72
CA HIS A 219 0.78 -3.96 2.21
C HIS A 219 0.02 -2.88 3.00
N LEU A 220 0.33 -2.68 4.29
CA LEU A 220 -0.17 -1.52 5.04
C LEU A 220 0.42 -0.20 4.50
N GLN A 221 1.68 -0.19 4.08
CA GLN A 221 2.27 0.97 3.39
C GLN A 221 1.61 1.20 2.03
N HIS A 222 1.35 0.13 1.27
CA HIS A 222 0.62 0.16 0.00
C HIS A 222 -0.76 0.80 0.16
N PHE A 223 -1.57 0.31 1.11
CA PHE A 223 -2.87 0.88 1.47
C PHE A 223 -2.78 2.38 1.78
N SER A 224 -1.76 2.82 2.51
CA SER A 224 -1.61 4.23 2.87
C SER A 224 -1.45 5.14 1.65
N VAL A 225 -0.75 4.68 0.60
CA VAL A 225 -0.52 5.45 -0.62
C VAL A 225 -1.72 5.34 -1.57
N GLU A 226 -2.23 4.13 -1.77
CA GLU A 226 -3.38 3.83 -2.62
C GLU A 226 -4.62 4.61 -2.18
N PHE A 227 -5.08 4.39 -0.94
CA PHE A 227 -6.32 5.01 -0.45
C PHE A 227 -6.16 6.51 -0.34
N ARG A 228 -4.98 7.03 0.03
CA ARG A 228 -4.74 8.49 0.01
C ARG A 228 -4.93 9.07 -1.38
N ASN A 229 -4.36 8.45 -2.42
CA ASN A 229 -4.47 8.96 -3.78
C ASN A 229 -5.93 8.89 -4.29
N TRP A 230 -6.64 7.80 -3.99
CA TRP A 230 -8.07 7.69 -4.30
C TRP A 230 -8.93 8.71 -3.57
N MET A 231 -8.73 8.92 -2.26
CA MET A 231 -9.49 9.90 -1.49
C MET A 231 -9.26 11.33 -2.01
N LEU A 232 -8.02 11.68 -2.36
CA LEU A 232 -7.72 13.00 -2.92
C LEU A 232 -8.34 13.20 -4.31
N LEU A 233 -8.32 12.18 -5.16
CA LEU A 233 -8.97 12.22 -6.47
C LEU A 233 -10.49 12.33 -6.32
N ALA A 234 -11.09 11.52 -5.45
CA ALA A 234 -12.53 11.57 -5.15
C ALA A 234 -12.95 12.98 -4.70
N ALA A 235 -12.22 13.55 -3.74
CA ALA A 235 -12.50 14.90 -3.26
C ALA A 235 -12.35 15.97 -4.35
N ALA A 236 -11.41 15.81 -5.29
CA ALA A 236 -11.26 16.71 -6.43
C ALA A 236 -12.45 16.61 -7.39
N GLU A 237 -12.82 15.40 -7.83
CA GLU A 237 -13.93 15.17 -8.77
C GLU A 237 -15.28 15.63 -8.21
N ILE A 238 -15.49 15.46 -6.89
CA ILE A 238 -16.70 15.94 -6.21
C ILE A 238 -16.74 17.47 -6.19
N ARG A 239 -15.63 18.15 -5.85
CA ARG A 239 -15.57 19.62 -5.83
C ARG A 239 -15.79 20.23 -7.21
N GLU A 240 -15.31 19.58 -8.26
CA GLU A 240 -15.46 20.03 -9.65
C GLU A 240 -16.89 19.81 -10.19
N GLY A 241 -17.80 19.21 -9.41
CA GLY A 241 -19.17 18.96 -9.82
C GLY A 241 -19.29 17.86 -10.88
N SER A 242 -18.22 17.08 -11.12
CA SER A 242 -18.25 15.96 -12.05
C SER A 242 -19.07 14.77 -11.53
N LEU A 243 -19.64 14.90 -10.33
CA LEU A 243 -20.46 13.91 -9.65
C LEU A 243 -21.67 14.61 -9.01
N THR A 244 -22.78 14.67 -9.74
CA THR A 244 -24.07 15.01 -9.15
C THR A 244 -24.52 13.85 -8.27
N VAL A 245 -24.76 14.12 -6.99
CA VAL A 245 -25.55 13.22 -6.13
C VAL A 245 -27.00 13.48 -6.48
N ASP A 246 -27.47 12.96 -7.62
CA ASP A 246 -28.89 13.03 -7.96
C ASP A 246 -29.39 11.64 -8.37
N GLY A 247 -29.86 10.92 -7.37
CA GLY A 247 -30.94 9.96 -7.55
C GLY A 247 -32.27 10.70 -7.71
N GLN A 248 -32.43 11.56 -8.71
CA GLN A 248 -33.73 11.98 -9.24
C GLN A 248 -33.60 12.25 -10.75
N GLN A 249 -34.21 11.37 -11.54
CA GLN A 249 -34.47 11.59 -12.95
C GLN A 249 -35.55 12.67 -13.10
N ASN A 250 -35.37 13.57 -14.06
CA ASN A 250 -36.50 14.20 -14.76
C ASN A 250 -36.82 13.38 -16.01
#